data_AF-A0A6A4ZJT3-F1
#
_entry.id   AF-A0A6A4ZJT3-F1
#
_cell.length_a   1.000
_cell.length_b   1.000
_cell.length_c   1.000
_cell.angle_alpha   90.00
_cell.angle_beta   90.00
_cell.angle_gamma   90.00
#
_symmetry.space_group_name_H-M   'P 1'
#
loop_
_entity.id
_entity.type
_entity.pdbx_description
1 polymer ?
#
loop_
_entity_poly.entity_id
_entity_poly.type
_entity_poly.pdbx_seq_one_letter_code
_entity_poly.pdbx_strand_id
1 'polypeptide(L)'
;MRAAVRASWKRRDRDLLGRFDFSWDGQGDPKLLEYNADTPMILVETAVGQRLWWDHVHRKEDEASHRIKWCFNTIEKQLAVAWPRVMPPKTSLCVAGTNASVEEQEHAAFVAKTAAASGIAVTLAGMDQLSVANGKVVTTWDNTPVPCVWKLYP
;
A
#
# COMPACT_ATOMS: atom_id res chain seq x y z
N MET A 1 0.42 -6.35 23.98
CA MET A 1 1.05 -6.50 22.64
C MET A 1 1.45 -7.94 22.28
N ARG A 2 2.35 -8.63 23.02
CA ARG A 2 2.82 -10.01 22.66
C ARG A 2 1.71 -11.03 22.38
N ALA A 3 0.63 -11.03 23.18
CA ALA A 3 -0.51 -11.93 22.97
C ALA A 3 -1.24 -11.65 21.65
N ALA A 4 -1.44 -10.38 21.31
CA ALA A 4 -2.07 -9.96 20.06
C ALA A 4 -1.21 -10.33 18.83
N VAL A 5 0.11 -10.11 18.90
CA VAL A 5 1.05 -10.53 17.84
C VAL A 5 0.99 -12.04 17.61
N ARG A 6 1.04 -12.84 18.69
CA ARG A 6 0.92 -14.30 18.58
C ARG A 6 -0.44 -14.74 18.02
N ALA A 7 -1.52 -14.06 18.40
CA ALA A 7 -2.85 -14.36 17.88
C ALA A 7 -2.95 -14.08 16.38
N SER A 8 -2.43 -12.93 15.92
CA SER A 8 -2.37 -12.58 14.51
C SER A 8 -1.55 -13.58 13.69
N TRP A 9 -0.36 -13.93 14.18
CA TRP A 9 0.48 -14.96 13.55
C TRP A 9 -0.22 -16.32 13.44
N LYS A 10 -0.87 -16.77 14.53
CA LYS A 10 -1.62 -18.04 14.54
C LYS A 10 -2.81 -18.04 13.57
N ARG A 11 -3.50 -16.90 13.43
CA ARG A 11 -4.60 -16.75 12.46
C ARG A 11 -4.13 -16.63 11.02
N ARG A 12 -2.82 -16.40 10.79
CA ARG A 12 -2.28 -16.09 9.46
C ARG A 12 -2.99 -14.87 8.85
N ASP A 13 -3.17 -13.82 9.67
CA ASP A 13 -3.71 -12.56 9.16
C ASP A 13 -2.88 -12.13 7.95
N ARG A 14 -3.56 -11.67 6.89
CA ARG A 14 -2.94 -11.47 5.57
C ARG A 14 -2.15 -10.17 5.54
N ASP A 15 -0.97 -10.22 4.94
CA ASP A 15 -0.21 -9.07 4.48
C ASP A 15 -0.64 -8.64 3.07
N LEU A 16 -0.37 -7.38 2.72
CA LEU A 16 -0.72 -6.81 1.42
C LEU A 16 0.52 -6.46 0.58
N LEU A 17 1.46 -5.72 1.19
CA LEU A 17 2.61 -5.15 0.49
C LEU A 17 3.78 -4.98 1.45
N GLY A 18 4.99 -5.00 0.90
CA GLY A 18 6.25 -4.82 1.61
C GLY A 18 7.36 -4.47 0.61
N ARG A 19 8.47 -3.91 1.09
CA ARG A 19 9.61 -3.49 0.25
C ARG A 19 10.89 -4.17 0.71
N PHE A 20 11.60 -4.80 -0.22
CA PHE A 20 12.95 -5.29 0.02
C PHE A 20 13.97 -4.25 -0.41
N ASP A 21 14.98 -4.05 0.43
CA ASP A 21 16.07 -3.14 0.15
C ASP A 21 17.31 -3.99 -0.16
N PHE A 22 17.84 -3.86 -1.38
CA PHE A 22 19.00 -4.64 -1.85
C PHE A 22 20.23 -3.75 -2.04
N SER A 23 21.41 -4.32 -1.84
CA SER A 23 22.69 -3.77 -2.28
C SER A 23 23.25 -4.64 -3.40
N TRP A 24 23.55 -4.02 -4.55
CA TRP A 24 24.07 -4.71 -5.71
C TRP A 24 24.97 -3.78 -6.54
N ASP A 25 26.14 -4.27 -6.92
CA ASP A 25 27.15 -3.54 -7.73
C ASP A 25 27.09 -3.92 -9.22
N GLY A 26 26.12 -4.74 -9.61
CA GLY A 26 25.96 -5.25 -10.97
C GLY A 26 26.73 -6.55 -11.25
N GLN A 27 27.50 -7.07 -10.28
CA GLN A 27 28.23 -8.34 -10.39
C GLN A 27 27.76 -9.34 -9.34
N GLY A 28 27.63 -10.61 -9.74
CA GLY A 28 27.12 -11.66 -8.85
C GLY A 28 25.69 -11.37 -8.36
N ASP A 29 25.33 -11.99 -7.24
CA ASP A 29 23.98 -11.90 -6.68
C ASP A 29 23.79 -10.67 -5.77
N PRO A 30 22.62 -10.01 -5.82
CA PRO A 30 22.29 -8.91 -4.92
C PRO A 30 22.19 -9.38 -3.47
N LYS A 31 22.62 -8.54 -2.52
CA LYS A 31 22.49 -8.79 -1.08
C LYS A 31 21.24 -8.11 -0.53
N LEU A 32 20.40 -8.87 0.18
CA LEU A 32 19.26 -8.32 0.90
C LEU A 32 19.73 -7.62 2.18
N LEU A 33 19.41 -6.34 2.32
CA LEU A 33 19.72 -5.54 3.51
C LEU A 33 18.60 -5.63 4.53
N GLU A 34 17.37 -5.36 4.11
CA GLU A 34 16.20 -5.37 4.99
C GLU A 34 14.90 -5.63 4.24
N TYR A 35 13.86 -6.00 5.01
CA TYR A 35 12.50 -6.13 4.54
C TYR A 35 11.58 -5.19 5.32
N ASN A 36 11.21 -4.09 4.67
CA ASN A 36 10.27 -3.09 5.17
C ASN A 36 8.83 -3.60 4.99
N ALA A 37 8.34 -4.36 5.96
CA ALA A 37 7.05 -5.06 5.88
C ALA A 37 5.86 -4.32 6.54
N ASP A 38 6.08 -3.29 7.36
CA ASP A 38 5.00 -2.59 8.09
C ASP A 38 4.53 -1.31 7.37
N THR A 39 5.46 -0.44 6.96
CA THR A 39 5.14 0.83 6.26
C THR A 39 6.15 1.11 5.13
N PRO A 40 6.10 0.36 4.02
CA PRO A 40 7.03 0.59 2.90
C PRO A 40 6.68 1.86 2.12
N MET A 41 7.44 2.94 2.32
CA MET A 41 7.30 4.17 1.53
C MET A 41 7.84 4.02 0.10
N ILE A 42 7.63 5.04 -0.76
CA ILE A 42 8.03 5.10 -2.19
C ILE A 42 7.09 4.30 -3.14
N LEU A 43 5.87 4.01 -2.69
CA LEU A 43 4.91 3.20 -3.48
C LEU A 43 4.43 3.93 -4.75
N VAL A 44 4.11 5.22 -4.64
CA VAL A 44 3.52 6.01 -5.75
C VAL A 44 4.58 6.29 -6.83
N GLU A 45 5.79 6.63 -6.40
CA GLU A 45 6.94 6.88 -7.24
C GLU A 45 7.27 5.63 -8.06
N THR A 46 7.23 4.45 -7.44
CA THR A 46 7.51 3.19 -8.12
C THR A 46 6.35 2.76 -9.02
N ALA A 47 5.11 2.77 -8.52
CA ALA A 47 3.96 2.26 -9.27
C ALA A 47 3.54 3.18 -10.43
N VAL A 48 3.68 4.49 -10.26
CA VAL A 48 3.14 5.50 -11.19
C VAL A 48 4.23 6.44 -11.69
N GLY A 49 5.01 7.04 -10.79
CA GLY A 49 5.95 8.12 -11.12
C GLY A 49 6.96 7.75 -12.19
N GLN A 50 7.61 6.60 -12.05
CA GLN A 50 8.60 6.10 -13.01
C GLN A 50 8.01 5.94 -14.43
N ARG A 51 6.79 5.43 -14.55
CA ARG A 51 6.10 5.27 -15.84
C ARG A 51 5.74 6.62 -16.44
N LEU A 52 5.18 7.54 -15.66
CA LEU A 52 4.83 8.88 -16.14
C LEU A 52 6.07 9.66 -16.61
N TRP A 53 7.18 9.54 -15.87
CA TRP A 53 8.45 10.13 -16.28
C TRP A 53 8.91 9.56 -17.62
N TRP A 54 8.93 8.22 -17.77
CA TRP A 54 9.31 7.56 -19.02
C TRP A 54 8.46 8.01 -20.21
N ASP A 55 7.13 7.99 -20.04
CA ASP A 55 6.18 8.41 -21.08
C ASP A 55 6.37 9.89 -21.46
N HIS A 56 6.73 10.75 -20.50
CA HIS A 56 6.99 12.16 -20.76
C HIS A 56 8.28 12.39 -21.55
N VAL A 57 9.38 11.78 -21.13
CA VAL A 57 10.71 12.03 -21.74
C VAL A 57 10.83 11.39 -23.13
N HIS A 58 10.12 10.28 -23.40
CA HIS A 58 10.21 9.56 -24.68
C HIS A 58 9.06 9.86 -25.64
N ARG A 59 8.21 10.85 -25.32
CA ARG A 59 6.98 11.19 -26.09
C ARG A 59 7.19 11.44 -27.59
N LYS A 60 8.41 11.80 -28.01
CA LYS A 60 8.77 12.10 -29.41
C LYS A 60 9.50 10.97 -30.12
N GLU A 61 9.78 9.86 -29.44
CA GLU A 61 10.44 8.71 -30.04
C GLU A 61 9.44 7.78 -30.72
N ASP A 62 9.88 7.07 -31.75
CA ASP A 62 9.09 6.02 -32.41
C ASP A 62 8.71 4.91 -31.39
N GLU A 63 7.53 4.32 -31.52
CA GLU A 63 7.09 3.13 -30.76
C GLU A 63 8.12 1.98 -30.83
N ALA A 64 8.90 1.88 -31.90
CA ALA A 64 9.98 0.91 -32.03
C ALA A 64 11.12 1.15 -31.00
N SER A 65 11.42 2.40 -30.64
CA SER A 65 12.42 2.78 -29.63
C SER A 65 11.91 2.61 -28.20
N HIS A 66 10.59 2.60 -28.00
CA HIS A 66 9.93 2.40 -26.70
C HIS A 66 10.04 0.98 -26.11
N ARG A 67 10.72 0.06 -26.79
CA ARG A 67 10.76 -1.36 -26.42
C ARG A 67 11.61 -1.67 -25.19
N ILE A 68 12.49 -0.74 -24.77
CA ILE A 68 13.26 -0.88 -23.53
C ILE A 68 12.61 -0.04 -22.43
N LYS A 69 11.43 -0.45 -21.95
CA LYS A 69 10.84 0.13 -20.72
C LYS A 69 11.61 -0.41 -19.51
N TRP A 70 12.75 0.19 -19.18
CA TRP A 70 13.52 -0.12 -17.97
C TRP A 70 12.63 -0.11 -16.72
N CYS A 71 11.65 0.79 -16.69
CA CYS A 71 10.83 1.07 -15.51
C CYS A 71 9.53 0.25 -15.43
N PHE A 72 9.42 -0.86 -16.17
CA PHE A 72 8.21 -1.67 -16.13
C PHE A 72 8.06 -2.38 -14.79
N ASN A 73 6.95 -2.12 -14.09
CA ASN A 73 6.53 -2.86 -12.92
C ASN A 73 5.06 -3.30 -13.06
N THR A 74 4.65 -4.23 -12.19
CA THR A 74 3.29 -4.78 -12.20
C THR A 74 2.52 -4.45 -10.92
N ILE A 75 2.91 -3.41 -10.17
CA ILE A 75 2.39 -3.15 -8.82
C ILE A 75 0.87 -2.98 -8.83
N GLU A 76 0.33 -2.10 -9.69
CA GLU A 76 -1.12 -1.87 -9.79
C GLU A 76 -1.89 -3.17 -10.12
N LYS A 77 -1.34 -4.00 -11.02
CA LYS A 77 -1.94 -5.30 -11.39
C LYS A 77 -1.90 -6.29 -10.24
N GLN A 78 -0.79 -6.35 -9.51
CA GLN A 78 -0.64 -7.25 -8.36
C GLN A 78 -1.55 -6.82 -7.20
N LEU A 79 -1.68 -5.51 -6.95
CA LEU A 79 -2.62 -4.98 -5.96
C LEU A 79 -4.07 -5.34 -6.31
N ALA A 80 -4.47 -5.21 -7.57
CA ALA A 80 -5.81 -5.62 -8.01
C ALA A 80 -6.10 -7.12 -7.75
N VAL A 81 -5.08 -7.97 -7.82
CA VAL A 81 -5.20 -9.41 -7.50
C VAL A 81 -5.13 -9.67 -5.99
N ALA A 82 -4.36 -8.87 -5.25
CA ALA A 82 -4.15 -9.05 -3.82
C ALA A 82 -5.34 -8.58 -2.98
N TRP A 83 -5.95 -7.45 -3.33
CA TRP A 83 -7.03 -6.83 -2.56
C TRP A 83 -8.19 -7.78 -2.22
N PRO A 84 -8.77 -8.54 -3.18
CA PRO A 84 -9.83 -9.51 -2.87
C PRO A 84 -9.40 -10.68 -1.98
N ARG A 85 -8.09 -10.95 -1.87
CA ARG A 85 -7.54 -12.05 -1.06
C ARG A 85 -7.26 -11.64 0.38
N VAL A 86 -6.98 -10.36 0.61
CA VAL A 86 -6.66 -9.83 1.94
C VAL A 86 -7.89 -9.29 2.65
N MET A 87 -8.90 -8.84 1.90
CA MET A 87 -10.13 -8.30 2.48
C MET A 87 -11.11 -9.41 2.87
N PRO A 88 -11.68 -9.36 4.09
CA PRO A 88 -12.80 -10.21 4.45
C PRO A 88 -14.02 -9.92 3.55
N PRO A 89 -14.84 -10.94 3.22
CA PRO A 89 -16.02 -10.76 2.37
C PRO A 89 -17.01 -9.74 2.95
N LYS A 90 -17.61 -8.91 2.09
CA LYS A 90 -18.67 -7.93 2.45
C LYS A 90 -18.25 -6.94 3.55
N THR A 91 -16.98 -6.54 3.58
CA THR A 91 -16.46 -5.52 4.50
C THR A 91 -16.03 -4.26 3.77
N SER A 92 -16.05 -3.12 4.46
CA SER A 92 -15.46 -1.86 4.02
C SER A 92 -14.05 -1.71 4.57
N LEU A 93 -13.22 -0.93 3.86
CA LEU A 93 -11.86 -0.61 4.25
C LEU A 93 -11.76 0.86 4.67
N CYS A 94 -11.24 1.13 5.85
CA CYS A 94 -10.71 2.43 6.19
C CYS A 94 -9.21 2.47 5.88
N VAL A 95 -8.79 3.40 5.05
CA VAL A 95 -7.37 3.71 4.79
C VAL A 95 -7.02 4.90 5.66
N ALA A 96 -6.13 4.70 6.62
CA ALA A 96 -5.79 5.68 7.64
C ALA A 96 -4.32 6.08 7.58
N GLY A 97 -4.05 7.37 7.66
CA GLY A 97 -2.71 7.96 7.78
C GLY A 97 -2.75 9.18 8.71
N THR A 98 -1.60 9.67 9.13
CA THR A 98 -1.46 10.91 9.91
C THR A 98 -1.62 12.18 9.08
N ASN A 99 -1.52 12.06 7.75
CA ASN A 99 -1.49 13.19 6.81
C ASN A 99 -0.35 14.18 7.08
N ALA A 100 0.73 13.74 7.74
CA ALA A 100 1.84 14.60 8.14
C ALA A 100 2.65 15.13 6.95
N SER A 101 2.59 14.46 5.80
CA SER A 101 3.26 14.89 4.57
C SER A 101 2.41 14.64 3.32
N VAL A 102 2.79 15.31 2.22
CA VAL A 102 2.20 15.05 0.90
C VAL A 102 2.47 13.62 0.45
N GLU A 103 3.68 13.10 0.68
CA GLU A 103 4.06 11.71 0.34
C GLU A 103 3.12 10.70 1.02
N GLU A 104 2.80 10.91 2.29
CA GLU A 104 1.89 10.06 3.04
C GLU A 104 0.45 10.15 2.52
N GLN A 105 -0.03 11.37 2.23
CA GLN A 105 -1.37 11.60 1.66
C GLN A 105 -1.51 10.94 0.28
N GLU A 106 -0.49 11.07 -0.58
CA GLU A 106 -0.45 10.44 -1.89
C GLU A 106 -0.41 8.92 -1.79
N HIS A 107 0.37 8.38 -0.84
CA HIS A 107 0.41 6.94 -0.58
C HIS A 107 -0.97 6.43 -0.14
N ALA A 108 -1.58 7.05 0.88
CA ALA A 108 -2.91 6.67 1.35
C ALA A 108 -3.96 6.78 0.24
N ALA A 109 -3.93 7.85 -0.55
CA ALA A 109 -4.82 8.02 -1.70
C ALA A 109 -4.61 6.92 -2.76
N PHE A 110 -3.37 6.52 -3.03
CA PHE A 110 -3.05 5.45 -3.97
C PHE A 110 -3.56 4.08 -3.49
N VAL A 111 -3.35 3.76 -2.22
CA VAL A 111 -3.89 2.53 -1.59
C VAL A 111 -5.42 2.52 -1.66
N ALA A 112 -6.06 3.63 -1.28
CA ALA A 112 -7.51 3.77 -1.36
C ALA A 112 -8.04 3.58 -2.80
N LYS A 113 -7.37 4.19 -3.77
CA LYS A 113 -7.71 4.08 -5.20
C LYS A 113 -7.62 2.64 -5.70
N THR A 114 -6.54 1.92 -5.37
CA THR A 114 -6.36 0.53 -5.83
C THR A 114 -7.33 -0.45 -5.16
N ALA A 115 -7.67 -0.23 -3.88
CA ALA A 115 -8.70 -0.99 -3.19
C ALA A 115 -10.09 -0.73 -3.81
N ALA A 116 -10.45 0.53 -4.05
CA ALA A 116 -11.72 0.90 -4.67
C ALA A 116 -11.86 0.34 -6.09
N ALA A 117 -10.78 0.36 -6.88
CA ALA A 117 -10.73 -0.25 -8.21
C ALA A 117 -10.95 -1.79 -8.18
N SER A 118 -10.75 -2.41 -7.01
CA SER A 118 -11.01 -3.84 -6.77
C SER A 118 -12.41 -4.10 -6.22
N GLY A 119 -13.31 -3.10 -6.23
CA GLY A 119 -14.70 -3.21 -5.79
C GLY A 119 -14.91 -3.10 -4.28
N ILE A 120 -13.90 -2.66 -3.53
CA ILE A 120 -13.99 -2.48 -2.06
C ILE A 120 -14.57 -1.10 -1.76
N ALA A 121 -15.50 -1.02 -0.81
CA ALA A 121 -15.95 0.26 -0.28
C ALA A 121 -14.86 0.86 0.62
N VAL A 122 -14.33 2.03 0.25
CA VAL A 122 -13.18 2.65 0.92
C VAL A 122 -13.56 3.99 1.56
N THR A 123 -13.02 4.25 2.75
CA THR A 123 -13.03 5.56 3.41
C THR A 123 -11.61 5.96 3.74
N LEU A 124 -11.23 7.21 3.42
CA LEU A 124 -10.00 7.82 3.91
C LEU A 124 -10.29 8.52 5.23
N ALA A 125 -9.42 8.31 6.23
CA ALA A 125 -9.52 8.98 7.52
C ALA A 125 -8.13 9.35 8.04
N GLY A 126 -8.07 10.40 8.87
CA GLY A 126 -6.90 10.65 9.69
C GLY A 126 -6.77 9.62 10.82
N MET A 127 -5.56 9.34 11.29
CA MET A 127 -5.38 8.51 12.49
C MET A 127 -6.00 9.15 13.73
N ASP A 128 -6.05 10.48 13.80
CA ASP A 128 -6.71 11.29 14.83
C ASP A 128 -8.25 11.19 14.81
N GLN A 129 -8.80 10.64 13.72
CA GLN A 129 -10.22 10.39 13.52
C GLN A 129 -10.66 8.99 13.94
N LEU A 130 -9.72 8.14 14.38
CA LEU A 130 -9.97 6.78 14.83
C LEU A 130 -9.70 6.64 16.32
N SER A 131 -10.47 5.77 16.98
CA SER A 131 -10.27 5.40 18.38
C SER A 131 -10.60 3.93 18.60
N VAL A 132 -10.37 3.43 19.82
CA VAL A 132 -10.71 2.06 20.21
C VAL A 132 -11.80 2.07 21.27
N ALA A 133 -12.94 1.49 20.97
CA ALA A 133 -14.06 1.30 21.89
C ALA A 133 -14.43 -0.18 21.97
N ASN A 134 -14.48 -0.74 23.19
CA ASN A 134 -14.82 -2.15 23.44
C ASN A 134 -13.98 -3.15 22.59
N GLY A 135 -12.70 -2.85 22.38
CA GLY A 135 -11.79 -3.68 21.59
C GLY A 135 -12.00 -3.62 20.08
N LYS A 136 -12.81 -2.67 19.57
CA LYS A 136 -13.03 -2.44 18.14
C LYS A 136 -12.54 -1.05 17.76
N VAL A 137 -12.05 -0.91 16.53
CA VAL A 137 -11.76 0.41 15.96
C VAL A 137 -13.07 1.08 15.58
N VAL A 138 -13.22 2.35 15.97
CA VAL A 138 -14.38 3.18 15.67
C VAL A 138 -13.93 4.58 15.27
N THR A 139 -14.77 5.30 14.54
CA THR A 139 -14.61 6.73 14.28
C THR A 139 -14.82 7.55 15.56
N THR A 140 -14.14 8.70 15.68
CA THR A 140 -14.21 9.55 16.88
C THR A 140 -15.47 10.40 16.98
N TRP A 141 -16.11 10.74 15.85
CA TRP A 141 -17.25 11.65 15.81
C TRP A 141 -18.61 10.99 16.10
N ASP A 142 -18.76 9.69 15.83
CA ASP A 142 -20.06 8.98 15.99
C ASP A 142 -19.93 7.53 16.46
N ASN A 143 -18.71 7.06 16.80
CA ASN A 143 -18.42 5.68 17.16
C ASN A 143 -18.85 4.63 16.12
N THR A 144 -18.94 5.01 14.84
CA THR A 144 -19.19 4.08 13.74
C THR A 144 -18.08 3.02 13.70
N PRO A 145 -18.43 1.72 13.74
CA PRO A 145 -17.44 0.65 13.68
C PRO A 145 -16.66 0.64 12.37
N VAL A 146 -15.34 0.47 12.48
CA VAL A 146 -14.44 0.32 11.34
C VAL A 146 -13.99 -1.15 11.28
N PRO A 147 -14.57 -1.96 10.38
CA PRO A 147 -14.36 -3.41 10.38
C PRO A 147 -12.97 -3.82 9.87
N CYS A 148 -12.37 -3.04 8.98
CA CYS A 148 -11.02 -3.25 8.46
C CYS A 148 -10.29 -1.91 8.33
N VAL A 149 -9.02 -1.92 8.74
CA VAL A 149 -8.13 -0.74 8.66
C VAL A 149 -6.87 -1.16 7.91
N TRP A 150 -6.52 -0.39 6.89
CA TRP A 150 -5.14 -0.29 6.41
C TRP A 150 -4.56 0.99 6.99
N LYS A 151 -3.35 0.92 7.57
CA LYS A 151 -2.71 2.07 8.23
C LYS A 151 -1.34 2.40 7.64
N LEU A 152 -1.06 3.69 7.54
CA LEU A 152 0.26 4.25 7.32
C LEU A 152 0.66 5.01 8.59
N TYR A 153 1.15 4.28 9.59
CA TYR A 153 1.54 4.78 10.92
C TYR A 153 2.51 3.77 11.56
N PRO A 154 3.58 4.23 12.22
CA PRO A 154 3.56 4.35 13.68
C PRO A 154 3.65 5.80 14.18
#